data_AF-D2UYC1-F1
#
_entry.id   AF-D2UYC1-F1
#
_cell.length_a   1.000
_cell.length_b   1.000
_cell.length_c   1.000
_cell.angle_alpha   90.00
_cell.angle_beta   90.00
_cell.angle_gamma   90.00
#
_symmetry.space_group_name_H-M   'P 1'
#
loop_
_entity.id
_entity.type
_entity.pdbx_description
1 polymer ?
#
loop_
_entity_poly.entity_id
_entity_poly.type
_entity_poly.pdbx_seq_one_letter_code
_entity_poly.pdbx_strand_id
1 'polypeptide(L)'
;MQNQQQDDKMELSSSQQVEFIDKFMGSPVLSIIEDLYNIAQAFISDGYDHFQQTLLNHIISSNPNMTKDEAKEIDRMLDDAVERMFNMSIQSLNSQFDIFEQFVKTYCFNEPQIPTECQESFCKLVNQDIMELNNEASNTVEDEDILKLISEINQIQEQTNSSYSELCQGITQSRQLLLQRQEIDKHLLYYHENVQKIDFIHEKLRHFSIDLEETIKSLIEQGKKLHEQYVNTKQVYEQFFGLPAREADAKESYFLRK
;
A
#
# COMPACT_ATOMS: atom_id res chain seq x y z
N MET A 1 -72.07 -39.24 1.95
CA MET A 1 -70.81 -39.16 2.73
C MET A 1 -69.68 -39.13 1.72
N GLN A 2 -69.25 -37.93 1.34
CA GLN A 2 -68.11 -37.70 0.45
C GLN A 2 -66.89 -37.50 1.34
N ASN A 3 -65.93 -38.42 1.29
CA ASN A 3 -64.61 -38.23 1.90
C ASN A 3 -63.82 -37.31 0.98
N GLN A 4 -63.61 -36.07 1.42
CA GLN A 4 -62.55 -35.21 0.92
C GLN A 4 -61.23 -35.78 1.47
N GLN A 5 -60.46 -36.45 0.62
CA GLN A 5 -59.04 -36.64 0.86
C GLN A 5 -58.37 -35.30 0.53
N GLN A 6 -57.91 -34.66 1.59
CA GLN A 6 -57.01 -33.52 1.56
C GLN A 6 -55.65 -34.06 1.05
N ASP A 7 -55.30 -33.76 -0.19
CA ASP A 7 -53.94 -33.93 -0.70
C ASP A 7 -53.05 -32.90 0.01
N ASP A 8 -52.39 -33.34 1.08
CA ASP A 8 -51.28 -32.62 1.69
C ASP A 8 -50.11 -32.64 0.69
N LYS A 9 -50.04 -31.62 -0.17
CA LYS A 9 -48.82 -31.25 -0.89
C LYS A 9 -47.75 -30.94 0.15
N MET A 10 -46.83 -31.86 0.41
CA MET A 10 -45.58 -31.56 1.11
C MET A 10 -44.73 -30.66 0.21
N GLU A 11 -44.95 -29.35 0.30
CA GLU A 11 -43.93 -28.38 -0.09
C GLU A 11 -42.74 -28.57 0.86
N LEU A 12 -41.62 -29.05 0.32
CA LEU A 12 -40.33 -29.02 1.02
C LEU A 12 -40.10 -27.59 1.50
N SER A 13 -39.80 -27.41 2.79
CA SER A 13 -39.54 -26.07 3.31
C SER A 13 -38.30 -25.49 2.62
N SER A 14 -38.27 -24.17 2.42
CA SER A 14 -37.16 -23.46 1.76
C SER A 14 -35.78 -23.78 2.37
N SER A 15 -35.74 -24.20 3.64
CA SER A 15 -34.52 -24.64 4.32
C SER A 15 -33.97 -25.99 3.83
N GLN A 16 -34.82 -26.93 3.43
CA GLN A 16 -34.39 -28.24 2.93
C GLN A 16 -33.86 -28.17 1.49
N GLN A 17 -34.33 -27.19 0.72
CA GLN A 17 -33.87 -26.94 -0.66
C GLN A 17 -32.46 -26.34 -0.70
N VAL A 18 -32.15 -25.40 0.21
CA VAL A 18 -30.81 -24.81 0.33
C VAL A 18 -29.77 -25.87 0.71
N GLU A 19 -30.10 -26.77 1.64
CA GLU A 19 -29.20 -27.81 2.12
C GLU A 19 -28.85 -28.86 1.03
N PHE A 20 -29.78 -29.15 0.11
CA PHE A 20 -29.52 -30.03 -1.04
C PHE A 20 -28.57 -29.39 -2.06
N ILE A 21 -28.80 -28.12 -2.41
CA ILE A 21 -27.99 -27.38 -3.38
C ILE A 21 -26.56 -27.20 -2.86
N ASP A 22 -26.40 -26.84 -1.59
CA ASP A 22 -25.09 -26.67 -0.96
C ASP A 22 -24.30 -27.99 -0.94
N LYS A 23 -24.99 -29.12 -0.77
CA LYS A 23 -24.37 -30.46 -0.80
C LYS A 23 -24.02 -30.93 -2.22
N PHE A 24 -24.83 -30.58 -3.22
CA PHE A 24 -24.58 -30.91 -4.62
C PHE A 24 -23.43 -30.09 -5.23
N MET A 25 -23.34 -28.80 -4.89
CA MET A 25 -22.31 -27.89 -5.40
C MET A 25 -20.97 -28.01 -4.66
N GLY A 26 -20.93 -28.67 -3.49
CA GLY A 26 -19.72 -28.83 -2.68
C GLY A 26 -19.26 -27.55 -1.99
N SER A 27 -19.97 -26.44 -2.16
CA SER A 27 -19.78 -25.16 -1.48
C SER A 27 -21.11 -24.40 -1.46
N PRO A 28 -21.38 -23.61 -0.41
CA PRO A 28 -22.60 -22.81 -0.37
C PRO A 28 -22.66 -21.88 -1.58
N VAL A 29 -23.78 -21.85 -2.29
CA VAL A 29 -23.96 -20.97 -3.48
C VAL A 29 -23.68 -19.51 -3.13
N LEU A 30 -24.02 -19.11 -1.90
CA LEU A 30 -23.72 -17.78 -1.37
C LEU A 30 -22.21 -17.49 -1.30
N SER A 31 -21.38 -18.49 -0.97
CA SER A 31 -19.92 -18.33 -0.91
C SER A 31 -19.32 -18.06 -2.29
N ILE A 32 -19.80 -18.77 -3.33
CA ILE A 32 -19.33 -18.57 -4.71
C ILE A 32 -19.72 -17.17 -5.22
N ILE A 33 -20.93 -16.74 -4.89
CA ILE A 33 -21.45 -15.41 -5.25
C ILE A 33 -20.65 -14.32 -4.52
N GLU A 34 -20.35 -14.50 -3.24
CA GLU A 34 -19.54 -13.58 -2.45
C GLU A 34 -18.10 -13.47 -2.97
N ASP A 35 -17.48 -14.59 -3.35
CA ASP A 35 -16.14 -14.59 -3.96
C ASP A 35 -16.11 -13.80 -5.29
N LEU A 36 -17.12 -13.99 -6.14
CA LEU A 36 -17.24 -13.24 -7.39
C LEU A 36 -17.42 -11.74 -7.16
N TYR A 37 -18.18 -11.35 -6.13
CA TYR A 37 -18.32 -9.95 -5.74
C TYR A 37 -16.99 -9.37 -5.29
N ASN A 38 -16.29 -10.07 -4.39
CA ASN A 38 -15.01 -9.63 -3.85
C ASN A 38 -13.95 -9.47 -4.94
N ILE A 39 -13.90 -10.40 -5.89
CA ILE A 39 -13.02 -10.33 -7.05
C ILE A 39 -13.36 -9.10 -7.92
N ALA A 40 -14.64 -8.88 -8.23
CA ALA A 40 -15.06 -7.73 -9.02
C ALA A 40 -14.71 -6.40 -8.34
N GLN A 41 -14.93 -6.31 -7.02
CA GLN A 41 -14.58 -5.15 -6.23
C GLN A 41 -13.06 -4.88 -6.24
N ALA A 42 -12.25 -5.92 -6.07
CA ALA A 42 -10.79 -5.82 -6.11
C ALA A 42 -10.30 -5.30 -7.48
N PHE A 43 -10.84 -5.83 -8.58
CA PHE A 43 -10.48 -5.36 -9.93
C PHE A 43 -10.86 -3.89 -10.17
N ILE A 44 -12.00 -3.43 -9.65
CA ILE A 44 -12.38 -2.02 -9.73
C ILE A 44 -11.37 -1.16 -8.96
N SER A 45 -11.01 -1.56 -7.74
CA SER A 45 -10.03 -0.85 -6.92
C SER A 45 -8.67 -0.73 -7.63
N ASP A 46 -8.11 -1.86 -8.06
CA ASP A 46 -6.82 -1.91 -8.75
C ASP A 46 -6.85 -1.09 -10.06
N GLY A 47 -7.97 -1.13 -10.78
CA GLY A 47 -8.17 -0.36 -12.00
C GLY A 47 -8.11 1.15 -11.78
N TYR A 48 -8.74 1.66 -10.72
CA TYR A 48 -8.73 3.08 -10.39
C TYR A 48 -7.37 3.55 -9.85
N ASP A 49 -6.69 2.75 -9.04
CA ASP A 49 -5.33 3.03 -8.58
C ASP A 49 -4.38 3.17 -9.78
N HIS A 50 -4.46 2.23 -10.73
CA HIS A 50 -3.63 2.26 -11.93
C HIS A 50 -3.97 3.45 -12.84
N PHE A 51 -5.25 3.76 -12.98
CA PHE A 51 -5.72 4.91 -13.77
C PHE A 51 -5.20 6.24 -13.20
N GLN A 52 -5.31 6.45 -11.89
CA GLN A 52 -4.82 7.67 -11.22
C GLN A 52 -3.32 7.85 -11.44
N GLN A 53 -2.53 6.81 -11.18
CA GLN A 53 -1.08 6.85 -11.36
C GLN A 53 -0.69 7.11 -12.82
N THR A 54 -1.37 6.46 -13.77
CA THR A 54 -1.10 6.66 -15.19
C THR A 54 -1.41 8.08 -15.64
N LEU A 55 -2.53 8.64 -15.19
CA LEU A 55 -2.94 9.99 -15.56
C LEU A 55 -2.03 11.05 -14.93
N LEU A 56 -1.67 10.88 -13.65
CA LEU A 56 -0.72 11.76 -12.96
C LEU A 56 0.63 11.78 -13.67
N ASN A 57 1.18 10.60 -13.99
CA ASN A 57 2.44 10.49 -14.73
C ASN A 57 2.34 11.14 -16.12
N HIS A 58 1.21 10.97 -16.82
CA HIS A 58 0.99 11.60 -18.12
C HIS A 58 0.95 13.14 -18.02
N ILE A 59 0.28 13.68 -17.00
CA ILE A 59 0.17 15.13 -16.79
C ILE A 59 1.54 15.74 -16.45
N ILE A 60 2.29 15.11 -15.54
CA ILE A 60 3.63 15.57 -15.14
C ILE A 60 4.60 15.50 -16.34
N SER A 61 4.61 14.39 -17.07
CA SER A 61 5.51 14.22 -18.22
C SER A 61 5.18 15.16 -19.39
N SER A 62 3.91 15.54 -19.55
CA SER A 62 3.46 16.46 -20.59
C SER A 62 3.73 17.93 -20.27
N ASN A 63 4.10 18.27 -19.03
CA ASN A 63 4.34 19.65 -18.61
C ASN A 63 5.66 19.79 -17.82
N PRO A 64 6.82 19.89 -18.52
CA PRO A 64 8.13 19.87 -17.88
C PRO A 64 8.44 21.10 -17.01
N ASN A 65 7.62 22.15 -17.08
CA ASN A 65 7.76 23.37 -16.27
C ASN A 65 6.83 23.39 -15.05
N MET A 66 6.11 22.29 -14.78
CA MET A 66 5.19 22.20 -13.66
C MET A 66 5.92 22.34 -12.32
N THR A 67 5.42 23.24 -11.48
CA THR A 67 5.97 23.42 -10.13
C THR A 67 5.51 22.28 -9.21
N LYS A 68 6.25 22.07 -8.11
CA LYS A 68 5.93 21.04 -7.12
C LYS A 68 4.55 21.26 -6.47
N ASP A 69 4.14 22.51 -6.28
CA ASP A 69 2.86 22.84 -5.65
C ASP A 69 1.69 22.64 -6.62
N GLU A 70 1.88 22.93 -7.92
CA GLU A 70 0.89 22.61 -8.95
C GLU A 70 0.70 21.10 -9.10
N ALA A 71 1.79 20.32 -9.09
CA ALA A 71 1.72 18.86 -9.16
C ALA A 71 0.95 18.26 -7.97
N LYS A 72 1.13 18.80 -6.76
CA LYS A 72 0.38 18.39 -5.57
C LYS A 72 -1.10 18.73 -5.64
N GLU A 73 -1.44 19.91 -6.15
CA GLU A 73 -2.84 20.30 -6.28
C GLU A 73 -3.55 19.47 -7.34
N ILE A 74 -2.87 19.16 -8.46
CA ILE A 74 -3.39 18.24 -9.48
C ILE A 74 -3.60 16.84 -8.90
N ASP A 75 -2.62 16.31 -8.16
CA ASP A 75 -2.73 15.01 -7.50
C ASP A 75 -3.95 14.96 -6.56
N ARG A 76 -4.15 16.00 -5.74
CA ARG A 76 -5.32 16.13 -4.86
C ARG A 76 -6.65 16.18 -5.63
N MET A 77 -6.70 16.95 -6.72
CA MET A 77 -7.90 17.04 -7.56
C MET A 77 -8.21 15.71 -8.27
N LEU A 78 -7.16 14.98 -8.67
CA LEU A 78 -7.29 13.65 -9.26
C LEU A 78 -7.79 12.64 -8.24
N ASP A 79 -7.26 12.67 -7.02
CA ASP A 79 -7.68 11.82 -5.91
C ASP A 79 -9.19 12.01 -5.64
N ASP A 80 -9.64 13.26 -5.45
CA ASP A 80 -11.06 13.58 -5.25
C ASP A 80 -11.95 13.11 -6.41
N ALA A 81 -11.48 13.22 -7.66
CA ALA A 81 -12.24 12.83 -8.85
C ALA A 81 -12.30 11.31 -9.01
N VAL A 82 -11.18 10.63 -8.81
CA VAL A 82 -11.05 9.17 -8.85
C VAL A 82 -11.88 8.54 -7.74
N GLU A 83 -11.82 9.07 -6.52
CA GLU A 83 -12.63 8.59 -5.40
C GLU A 83 -14.13 8.68 -5.71
N ARG A 84 -14.59 9.79 -6.32
CA ARG A 84 -16.00 9.91 -6.73
C ARG A 84 -16.39 8.88 -7.79
N MET A 85 -15.56 8.69 -8.81
CA MET A 85 -15.82 7.70 -9.86
C MET A 85 -15.80 6.27 -9.29
N PHE A 86 -14.84 5.96 -8.42
CA PHE A 86 -14.75 4.70 -7.69
C PHE A 86 -16.03 4.45 -6.90
N ASN A 87 -16.47 5.40 -6.08
CA ASN A 87 -17.69 5.28 -5.29
C ASN A 87 -18.93 5.06 -6.17
N MET A 88 -19.03 5.74 -7.31
CA MET A 88 -20.09 5.50 -8.29
C MET A 88 -20.01 4.09 -8.90
N SER A 89 -18.81 3.61 -9.23
CA SER A 89 -18.60 2.26 -9.74
C SER A 89 -18.95 1.18 -8.72
N ILE A 90 -18.60 1.38 -7.44
CA ILE A 90 -18.98 0.46 -6.36
C ILE A 90 -20.49 0.44 -6.16
N GLN A 91 -21.15 1.60 -6.14
CA GLN A 91 -22.62 1.65 -6.06
C GLN A 91 -23.29 0.94 -7.25
N SER A 92 -22.76 1.14 -8.46
CA SER A 92 -23.22 0.44 -9.66
C SER A 92 -22.99 -1.07 -9.53
N LEU A 93 -21.80 -1.49 -9.09
CA LEU A 93 -21.48 -2.90 -8.86
C LEU A 93 -22.49 -3.51 -7.90
N ASN A 94 -22.72 -2.91 -6.73
CA ASN A 94 -23.69 -3.41 -5.74
C ASN A 94 -25.07 -3.61 -6.36
N SER A 95 -25.58 -2.60 -7.06
CA SER A 95 -26.91 -2.68 -7.69
C SER A 95 -27.02 -3.78 -8.75
N GLN A 96 -25.96 -3.98 -9.56
CA GLN A 96 -25.94 -5.01 -10.59
C GLN A 96 -25.72 -6.39 -9.97
N PHE A 97 -24.95 -6.46 -8.89
CA PHE A 97 -24.62 -7.69 -8.21
C PHE A 97 -25.83 -8.25 -7.44
N ASP A 98 -26.68 -7.40 -6.86
CA ASP A 98 -27.96 -7.82 -6.30
C ASP A 98 -28.85 -8.49 -7.36
N ILE A 99 -28.92 -7.91 -8.56
CA ILE A 99 -29.69 -8.46 -9.69
C ILE A 99 -29.06 -9.77 -10.17
N PHE A 100 -27.73 -9.81 -10.28
CA PHE A 100 -26.98 -11.01 -10.66
C PHE A 100 -27.16 -12.14 -9.65
N GLU A 101 -27.08 -11.86 -8.34
CA GLU A 101 -27.32 -12.83 -7.28
C GLU A 101 -28.72 -13.42 -7.39
N GLN A 102 -29.74 -12.58 -7.57
CA GLN A 102 -31.13 -13.04 -7.77
C GLN A 102 -31.26 -13.90 -9.02
N PHE A 103 -30.65 -13.49 -10.14
CA PHE A 103 -30.64 -14.24 -11.39
C PHE A 103 -29.98 -15.61 -11.20
N VAL A 104 -28.79 -15.65 -10.61
CA VAL A 104 -28.01 -16.87 -10.41
C VAL A 104 -28.73 -17.84 -9.47
N LYS A 105 -29.31 -17.34 -8.37
CA LYS A 105 -30.17 -18.16 -7.50
C LYS A 105 -31.39 -18.71 -8.26
N THR A 106 -32.02 -17.90 -9.10
CA THR A 106 -33.28 -18.27 -9.78
C THR A 106 -33.09 -19.16 -11.01
N TYR A 107 -31.97 -19.06 -11.72
CA TYR A 107 -31.81 -19.69 -13.03
C TYR A 107 -30.61 -20.63 -13.14
N CYS A 108 -29.57 -20.44 -12.31
CA CYS A 108 -28.37 -21.26 -12.34
C CYS A 108 -28.36 -22.32 -11.23
N PHE A 109 -28.93 -21.97 -10.07
CA PHE A 109 -28.96 -22.85 -8.89
C PHE A 109 -30.37 -23.26 -8.46
N ASN A 110 -31.41 -22.85 -9.19
CA ASN A 110 -32.69 -23.51 -9.02
C ASN A 110 -32.57 -24.95 -9.52
N GLU A 111 -33.16 -25.87 -8.75
CA GLU A 111 -33.37 -27.27 -9.13
C GLU A 111 -33.80 -27.35 -10.61
N PRO A 112 -33.43 -28.39 -11.38
CA PRO A 112 -34.14 -28.65 -12.63
C PRO A 112 -35.63 -28.55 -12.33
N GLN A 113 -36.37 -27.76 -13.12
CA GLN A 113 -37.82 -27.61 -12.98
C GLN A 113 -38.50 -28.92 -13.39
N ILE A 114 -38.23 -29.96 -12.61
CA ILE A 114 -38.95 -31.20 -12.60
C ILE A 114 -40.28 -30.80 -11.97
N PRO A 115 -41.40 -30.94 -12.69
CA PRO A 115 -42.71 -30.73 -12.10
C PRO A 115 -42.76 -31.48 -10.76
N THR A 116 -43.40 -30.91 -9.74
CA THR A 116 -43.46 -31.54 -8.39
C THR A 116 -43.97 -32.99 -8.48
N GLU A 117 -44.82 -33.25 -9.48
CA GLU A 117 -45.39 -34.54 -9.89
C GLU A 117 -44.34 -35.56 -10.35
N CYS A 118 -43.22 -35.08 -10.88
CA CYS A 118 -42.12 -35.87 -11.42
C CYS A 118 -40.90 -35.89 -10.49
N GLN A 119 -40.82 -35.04 -9.45
CA GLN A 119 -39.70 -35.01 -8.50
C GLN A 119 -39.51 -36.36 -7.82
N GLU A 120 -40.60 -36.98 -7.37
CA GLU A 120 -40.54 -38.29 -6.72
C GLU A 120 -40.09 -39.40 -7.69
N SER A 121 -40.51 -39.32 -8.96
CA SER A 121 -40.06 -40.24 -10.01
C SER A 121 -38.61 -40.02 -10.40
N PHE A 122 -38.15 -38.77 -10.47
CA PHE A 122 -36.76 -38.43 -10.74
C PHE A 122 -35.86 -38.85 -9.59
N CYS A 123 -36.24 -38.59 -8.33
CA CYS A 123 -35.53 -39.08 -7.16
C CYS A 123 -35.51 -40.61 -7.12
N LYS A 124 -36.60 -41.29 -7.49
CA LYS A 124 -36.60 -42.76 -7.63
C LYS A 124 -35.65 -43.21 -8.73
N LEU A 125 -35.68 -42.58 -9.90
CA LEU A 125 -34.80 -42.92 -11.03
C LEU A 125 -33.33 -42.72 -10.67
N VAL A 126 -32.96 -41.58 -10.10
CA VAL A 126 -31.60 -41.27 -9.65
C VAL A 126 -31.17 -42.22 -8.53
N ASN A 127 -32.03 -42.51 -7.55
CA ASN A 127 -31.70 -43.47 -6.50
C ASN A 127 -31.57 -44.90 -7.04
N GLN A 128 -32.35 -45.25 -8.07
CA GLN A 128 -32.31 -46.55 -8.71
C GLN A 128 -31.06 -46.70 -9.57
N ASP A 129 -30.68 -45.67 -10.34
CA ASP A 129 -29.41 -45.59 -11.07
C ASP A 129 -28.21 -45.60 -10.11
N ILE A 130 -28.28 -44.90 -8.97
CA ILE A 130 -27.25 -44.94 -7.93
C ILE A 130 -27.19 -46.33 -7.27
N MET A 131 -28.33 -46.99 -7.03
CA MET A 131 -28.35 -48.36 -6.49
C MET A 131 -27.83 -49.38 -7.51
N GLU A 132 -28.14 -49.23 -8.80
CA GLU A 132 -27.61 -50.05 -9.88
C GLU A 132 -26.09 -49.84 -10.03
N LEU A 133 -25.62 -48.59 -10.04
CA LEU A 133 -24.19 -48.25 -10.01
C LEU A 133 -23.49 -48.77 -8.75
N ASN A 134 -24.12 -48.70 -7.57
CA ASN A 134 -23.55 -49.26 -6.34
C ASN A 134 -23.53 -50.79 -6.36
N ASN A 135 -24.54 -51.45 -6.94
CA ASN A 135 -24.56 -52.90 -7.09
C ASN A 135 -23.56 -53.38 -8.16
N GLU A 136 -23.33 -52.59 -9.20
CA GLU A 136 -22.26 -52.82 -10.19
C GLU A 136 -20.87 -52.58 -9.56
N ALA A 137 -20.68 -51.47 -8.84
CA ALA A 137 -19.44 -51.15 -8.14
C ALA A 137 -19.11 -52.17 -7.04
N SER A 138 -20.11 -52.69 -6.32
CA SER A 138 -19.90 -53.74 -5.32
C SER A 138 -19.50 -55.08 -5.93
N ASN A 139 -19.61 -55.25 -7.26
CA ASN A 139 -19.18 -56.42 -8.02
C ASN A 139 -17.90 -56.20 -8.85
N THR A 140 -17.32 -54.99 -8.87
CA THR A 140 -16.14 -54.68 -9.71
C THR A 140 -15.03 -53.91 -9.00
N VAL A 141 -15.24 -53.36 -7.81
CA VAL A 141 -14.15 -52.74 -7.03
C VAL A 141 -13.35 -53.87 -6.39
N GLU A 142 -12.28 -54.29 -7.07
CA GLU A 142 -11.33 -55.24 -6.49
C GLU A 142 -10.63 -54.57 -5.29
N ASP A 143 -10.34 -55.34 -4.24
CA ASP A 143 -9.64 -54.83 -3.04
C ASP A 143 -8.35 -54.07 -3.40
N GLU A 144 -7.75 -54.38 -4.55
CA GLU A 144 -6.56 -53.72 -5.10
C GLU A 144 -6.80 -52.25 -5.48
N ASP A 145 -7.98 -51.90 -6.03
CA ASP A 145 -8.35 -50.51 -6.34
C ASP A 145 -8.61 -49.68 -5.08
N ILE A 146 -9.19 -50.30 -4.04
CA ILE A 146 -9.39 -49.67 -2.73
C ILE A 146 -8.04 -49.39 -2.07
N LEU A 147 -7.12 -50.37 -2.09
CA LEU A 147 -5.78 -50.21 -1.54
C LEU A 147 -4.99 -49.13 -2.28
N LYS A 148 -5.16 -49.03 -3.60
CA LYS A 148 -4.54 -47.96 -4.41
C LYS A 148 -5.10 -46.58 -4.06
N LEU A 149 -6.41 -46.45 -3.92
CA LEU A 149 -7.06 -45.20 -3.47
C LEU A 149 -6.61 -44.77 -2.08
N ILE A 150 -6.52 -45.71 -1.12
CA ILE A 150 -5.99 -45.43 0.22
C ILE A 150 -4.53 -44.97 0.14
N SER A 151 -3.71 -45.59 -0.71
CA SER A 151 -2.33 -45.15 -0.92
C SER A 151 -2.26 -43.74 -1.52
N GLU A 152 -3.10 -43.43 -2.51
CA GLU A 152 -3.14 -42.09 -3.12
C GLU A 152 -3.61 -41.03 -2.12
N ILE A 153 -4.62 -41.32 -1.29
CA ILE A 153 -5.10 -40.43 -0.22
C ILE A 153 -3.98 -40.15 0.79
N ASN A 154 -3.26 -41.19 1.24
CA ASN A 154 -2.15 -41.04 2.18
C ASN A 154 -1.01 -40.20 1.57
N GLN A 155 -0.71 -40.41 0.29
CA GLN A 155 0.31 -39.65 -0.42
C GLN A 155 -0.08 -38.17 -0.57
N ILE A 156 -1.34 -37.88 -0.89
CA ILE A 156 -1.87 -36.50 -0.96
C ILE A 156 -1.84 -35.85 0.43
N GLN A 157 -2.18 -36.60 1.50
CA GLN A 157 -2.08 -36.10 2.87
C GLN A 157 -0.65 -35.75 3.27
N GLU A 158 0.32 -36.61 2.96
CA GLU A 158 1.73 -36.32 3.21
C GLU A 158 2.21 -35.09 2.43
N GLN A 159 1.86 -34.98 1.15
CA GLN A 159 2.19 -33.82 0.34
C GLN A 159 1.57 -32.54 0.91
N THR A 160 0.29 -32.59 1.28
CA THR A 160 -0.44 -31.45 1.86
C THR A 160 0.20 -31.00 3.18
N ASN A 161 0.58 -31.95 4.04
CA ASN A 161 1.26 -31.65 5.31
C ASN A 161 2.66 -31.06 5.08
N SER A 162 3.40 -31.56 4.08
CA SER A 162 4.69 -31.00 3.68
C SER A 162 4.55 -29.56 3.20
N SER A 163 3.62 -29.30 2.27
CA SER A 163 3.36 -27.96 1.76
C SER A 163 2.89 -26.99 2.84
N TYR A 164 2.06 -27.45 3.78
CA TYR A 164 1.63 -26.64 4.93
C TYR A 164 2.80 -26.28 5.85
N SER A 165 3.71 -27.22 6.10
CA SER A 165 4.93 -26.97 6.88
C SER A 165 5.84 -25.93 6.22
N GLU A 166 6.07 -26.06 4.91
CA GLU A 166 6.84 -25.10 4.11
C GLU A 166 6.20 -23.70 4.12
N LEU A 167 4.87 -23.62 3.97
CA LEU A 167 4.13 -22.36 4.06
C LEU A 167 4.30 -21.71 5.45
N CYS A 168 4.14 -22.49 6.52
CA CYS A 168 4.33 -22.01 7.89
C CYS A 168 5.76 -21.48 8.12
N GLN A 169 6.76 -22.17 7.57
CA GLN A 169 8.15 -21.74 7.64
C GLN A 169 8.37 -20.43 6.87
N GLY A 170 7.83 -20.32 5.66
CA GLY A 170 7.89 -19.11 4.83
C GLY A 170 7.21 -17.91 5.49
N ILE A 171 6.04 -18.10 6.11
CA ILE A 171 5.34 -17.06 6.89
C ILE A 171 6.18 -16.62 8.08
N THR A 172 6.80 -17.56 8.80
CA THR A 172 7.64 -17.26 9.97
C THR A 172 8.87 -16.43 9.57
N GLN A 173 9.54 -16.82 8.49
CA GLN A 173 10.68 -16.08 7.95
C GLN A 173 10.27 -14.68 7.45
N SER A 174 9.17 -14.58 6.71
CA SER A 174 8.64 -13.30 6.23
C SER A 174 8.30 -12.35 7.37
N ARG A 175 7.73 -12.86 8.46
CA ARG A 175 7.44 -12.09 9.67
C ARG A 175 8.71 -11.57 10.34
N GLN A 176 9.77 -12.38 10.40
CA GLN A 176 11.07 -11.93 10.95
C GLN A 176 11.67 -10.80 10.10
N LEU A 177 11.63 -10.92 8.77
CA LEU A 177 12.09 -9.87 7.86
C LEU A 177 11.27 -8.58 8.01
N LEU A 178 9.94 -8.69 8.20
CA LEU A 178 9.08 -7.54 8.43
C LEU A 178 9.45 -6.81 9.74
N LEU A 179 9.73 -7.54 10.81
CA LEU A 179 10.17 -6.97 12.09
C LEU A 179 11.52 -6.25 11.95
N GLN A 180 12.47 -6.85 11.24
CA GLN A 180 13.76 -6.22 10.94
C GLN A 180 13.58 -4.93 10.13
N ARG A 181 12.69 -4.94 9.13
CA ARG A 181 12.37 -3.74 8.34
C ARG A 181 11.80 -2.62 9.20
N GLN A 182 10.88 -2.93 10.11
CA GLN A 182 10.32 -1.94 11.05
C GLN A 182 11.39 -1.33 11.97
N GLU A 183 12.39 -2.11 12.36
CA GLU A 183 13.53 -1.61 13.15
C GLU A 183 14.42 -0.68 12.33
N ILE A 184 14.70 -1.03 11.07
CA ILE A 184 15.42 -0.16 10.13
C ILE A 184 14.67 1.17 9.93
N ASP A 185 13.35 1.14 9.73
CA ASP A 185 12.55 2.35 9.54
C ASP A 185 12.61 3.27 10.77
N LYS A 186 12.62 2.72 11.99
CA LYS A 186 12.83 3.50 13.22
C LYS A 186 14.20 4.17 13.24
N HIS A 187 15.25 3.45 12.85
CA HIS A 187 16.59 4.03 12.76
C HIS A 187 16.68 5.13 11.70
N LEU A 188 16.05 4.94 10.53
CA LEU A 188 16.00 5.96 9.48
C LEU A 188 15.30 7.23 9.96
N LEU A 189 14.20 7.11 10.69
CA LEU A 189 13.52 8.26 11.29
C LEU A 189 14.43 9.00 12.28
N TYR A 190 15.11 8.26 13.16
CA TYR A 190 16.08 8.84 14.10
C TYR A 190 17.23 9.57 13.38
N TYR A 191 17.78 8.99 12.32
CA TYR A 191 18.82 9.66 11.53
C TYR A 191 18.29 10.90 10.82
N HIS A 192 17.08 10.85 10.27
CA HIS A 192 16.45 12.00 9.62
C HIS A 192 16.31 13.20 10.57
N GLU A 193 15.82 12.97 11.80
CA GLU A 193 15.72 14.01 12.83
C GLU A 193 17.08 14.63 13.18
N ASN A 194 18.14 13.82 13.23
CA ASN A 194 19.49 14.32 13.51
C ASN A 194 20.06 15.14 12.35
N VAL A 195 19.80 14.74 11.10
CA VAL A 195 20.19 15.53 9.92
C VAL A 195 19.51 16.89 9.95
N GLN A 196 18.22 16.97 10.26
CA GLN A 196 17.51 18.25 10.40
C GLN A 196 18.13 19.15 11.49
N LYS A 197 18.55 18.58 12.62
CA LYS A 197 19.26 19.34 13.68
C LYS A 197 20.61 19.85 13.20
N ILE A 198 21.35 19.05 12.43
CA ILE A 198 22.63 19.44 11.85
C ILE A 198 22.44 20.58 10.83
N ASP A 199 21.45 20.47 9.95
CA ASP A 199 21.13 21.51 8.97
C ASP A 199 20.78 22.83 9.65
N PHE A 200 20.01 22.78 10.74
CA PHE A 200 19.70 23.96 11.54
C PHE A 200 20.95 24.60 12.18
N ILE A 201 21.87 23.79 12.70
CA ILE A 201 23.13 24.29 13.26
C ILE A 201 24.01 24.89 12.16
N HIS A 202 24.08 24.25 11.00
CA HIS A 202 24.85 24.72 9.85
C HIS A 202 24.33 26.09 9.39
N GLU A 203 23.02 26.29 9.29
CA GLU A 203 22.44 27.56 8.89
C GLU A 203 22.76 28.69 9.88
N LYS A 204 22.74 28.39 11.20
CA LYS A 204 23.18 29.34 12.23
C LYS A 204 24.65 29.72 12.11
N LEU A 205 25.53 28.74 11.89
CA LEU A 205 26.96 28.99 11.71
C LEU A 205 27.23 29.84 10.47
N ARG A 206 26.48 29.60 9.39
CA ARG A 206 26.56 30.41 8.17
C ARG A 206 26.19 31.87 8.43
N HIS A 207 25.08 32.12 9.13
CA HIS A 207 24.65 33.48 9.48
C HIS A 207 25.70 34.17 10.37
N PHE A 208 26.18 33.48 11.41
CA PHE A 208 27.23 34.00 12.27
C PHE A 208 28.52 34.34 11.51
N SER A 209 28.90 33.52 10.54
CA SER A 209 30.07 33.78 9.69
C SER A 209 29.90 35.05 8.85
N ILE A 210 28.70 35.30 8.32
CA ILE A 210 28.39 36.53 7.57
C ILE A 210 28.48 37.75 8.49
N ASP A 211 27.85 37.69 9.66
CA ASP A 211 27.89 38.78 10.65
C ASP A 211 29.31 39.12 11.09
N LEU A 212 30.16 38.09 11.29
CA LEU A 212 31.56 38.26 11.64
C LEU A 212 32.34 38.94 10.50
N GLU A 213 32.11 38.51 9.25
CA GLU A 213 32.76 39.11 8.08
C GLU A 213 32.39 40.59 7.94
N GLU A 214 31.12 40.95 8.12
CA GLU A 214 30.64 42.34 8.12
C GLU A 214 31.26 43.16 9.26
N THR A 215 31.35 42.58 10.47
CA THR A 215 31.98 43.21 11.63
C THR A 215 33.46 43.50 11.36
N ILE A 216 34.20 42.55 10.79
CA ILE A 216 35.62 42.72 10.43
C ILE A 216 35.77 43.81 9.37
N LYS A 217 34.94 43.82 8.32
CA LYS A 217 34.97 44.88 7.30
C LYS A 217 34.75 46.26 7.90
N SER A 218 33.78 46.39 8.82
CA SER A 218 33.49 47.63 9.53
C SER A 218 34.67 48.09 10.39
N LEU A 219 35.30 47.19 11.15
CA LEU A 219 36.47 47.49 11.97
C LEU A 219 37.68 47.93 11.14
N ILE A 220 37.94 47.28 10.01
CA ILE A 220 39.00 47.67 9.08
C ILE A 220 38.76 49.10 8.57
N GLU A 221 37.53 49.42 8.19
CA GLU A 221 37.16 50.74 7.68
C GLU A 221 37.31 51.83 8.75
N GLN A 222 36.87 51.56 9.98
CA GLN A 222 37.08 52.46 11.11
C GLN A 222 38.57 52.64 11.44
N GLY A 223 39.36 51.56 11.39
CA GLY A 223 40.81 51.61 11.58
C GLY A 223 41.52 52.47 10.54
N LYS A 224 41.12 52.38 9.27
CA LYS A 224 41.62 53.27 8.20
C LYS A 224 41.31 54.73 8.49
N LYS A 225 40.06 55.06 8.84
CA LYS A 225 39.66 56.43 9.18
C LYS A 225 40.44 56.99 10.37
N LEU A 226 40.63 56.19 11.41
CA LEU A 226 41.42 56.59 12.59
C LEU A 226 42.88 56.83 12.22
N HIS A 227 43.46 55.99 11.36
CA HIS A 227 44.82 56.17 10.86
C HIS A 227 44.96 57.46 10.05
N GLU A 228 44.03 57.76 9.15
CA GLU A 228 43.99 59.03 8.40
C GLU A 228 43.88 60.23 9.34
N GLN A 229 43.00 60.18 10.34
CA GLN A 229 42.87 61.22 11.35
C GLN A 229 44.16 61.42 12.15
N TYR A 230 44.82 60.33 12.55
CA TYR A 230 46.10 60.37 13.24
C TYR A 230 47.19 61.02 12.38
N VAL A 231 47.32 60.61 11.11
CA VAL A 231 48.29 61.18 10.17
C VAL A 231 48.05 62.68 9.99
N ASN A 232 46.80 63.09 9.76
CA ASN A 232 46.44 64.51 9.63
C ASN A 232 46.76 65.30 10.91
N THR A 233 46.40 64.77 12.08
CA THR A 233 46.66 65.42 13.37
C THR A 233 48.17 65.54 13.64
N LYS A 234 48.93 64.49 13.32
CA LYS A 234 50.39 64.49 13.42
C LYS A 234 51.01 65.55 12.51
N GLN A 235 50.58 65.64 11.24
CA GLN A 235 51.06 66.67 10.30
C GLN A 235 50.77 68.08 10.82
N VAL A 236 49.55 68.33 11.33
CA VAL A 236 49.19 69.62 11.94
C VAL A 236 50.09 69.91 13.14
N TYR A 237 50.28 68.93 14.04
CA TYR A 237 51.18 69.10 15.19
C TYR A 237 52.61 69.43 14.76
N GLU A 238 53.16 68.71 13.77
CA GLU A 238 54.48 68.97 13.21
C GLU A 238 54.58 70.36 12.54
N GLN A 239 53.51 70.85 11.91
CA GLN A 239 53.48 72.20 11.33
C GLN A 239 53.46 73.31 12.39
N PHE A 240 52.72 73.13 13.49
CA PHE A 240 52.58 74.15 14.54
C PHE A 240 53.67 74.09 15.62
N PHE A 241 54.22 72.91 15.89
CA PHE A 241 55.14 72.65 17.00
C PHE A 241 56.44 71.96 16.58
N GLY A 242 56.62 71.63 15.30
CA GLY A 242 57.86 71.05 14.79
C GLY A 242 59.02 72.05 14.90
N LEU A 243 60.00 71.71 15.74
CA LEU A 243 61.30 72.37 15.77
C LEU A 243 62.00 72.23 14.41
N PRO A 244 62.72 73.25 13.91
CA PRO A 244 63.50 73.11 12.68
C PRO A 244 64.55 72.03 12.89
N ALA A 245 64.67 71.14 11.90
CA ALA A 245 65.60 70.01 11.88
C ALA A 245 67.03 70.43 12.32
N ARG A 246 67.37 70.13 13.56
CA ARG A 246 68.74 69.85 13.97
C ARG A 246 68.73 68.46 14.58
N GLU A 247 69.67 67.65 14.10
CA GLU A 247 70.00 66.29 14.56
C GLU A 247 69.26 65.15 13.85
N ALA A 248 69.53 65.03 12.55
CA ALA A 248 69.36 63.82 11.77
C ALA A 248 70.53 62.81 11.91
N ASP A 249 71.46 62.98 12.87
CA ASP A 249 72.72 62.19 12.90
C ASP A 249 72.86 61.16 14.05
N ALA A 250 71.83 60.86 14.83
CA ALA A 250 72.02 60.06 16.07
C ALA A 250 71.28 58.71 16.17
N LYS A 251 70.50 58.27 15.18
CA LYS A 251 69.63 57.07 15.38
C LYS A 251 69.69 55.98 14.31
N GLU A 252 70.80 55.87 13.58
CA GLU A 252 71.09 54.69 12.75
C GLU A 252 71.92 53.60 13.47
N SER A 253 72.18 53.75 14.78
CA SER A 253 73.06 52.85 15.54
C SER A 253 72.37 51.75 16.36
N TYR A 254 71.04 51.61 16.32
CA TYR A 254 70.33 50.71 17.26
C TYR A 254 69.60 49.49 16.66
N PHE A 255 69.63 49.28 15.34
CA PHE A 255 68.96 48.12 14.73
C PHE A 255 69.88 47.07 14.08
N LEU A 256 71.20 47.13 14.31
CA LEU A 256 72.16 46.11 13.85
C LEU A 256 72.77 45.24 14.97
N ARG A 257 72.09 45.06 16.11
CA ARG A 257 72.47 44.03 17.10
C ARG A 257 71.26 43.42 17.83
N LYS A 258 70.64 42.42 17.22
CA LYS A 258 70.40 41.06 17.76
C LYS A 258 69.32 40.35 16.96
#